data_AF-W4V2D4-F1
#
_entry.id   AF-W4V2D4-F1
#
_cell.length_a   1.000
_cell.length_b   1.000
_cell.length_c   1.000
_cell.angle_alpha   90.00
_cell.angle_beta   90.00
_cell.angle_gamma   90.00
#
_symmetry.space_group_name_H-M   'P 1'
#
loop_
_entity.id
_entity.type
_entity.pdbx_description
1 polymer ?
#
loop_
_entity_poly.entity_id
_entity_poly.type
_entity_poly.pdbx_seq_one_letter_code
_entity_poly.pdbx_strand_id
1 'polypeptide(L)'
;MVTTAIIATSMTAYTASMRKTITVDYKDIKINVDGKRIEPKDGNGKSVEPFIYEGTTYLPVRAVSEALGKQVLWDGKTYTIDILSTPIEEKDEKKIKIWLFGLCRILH
;
A
#
# COMPACT_ATOMS: atom_id res chain seq x y z
N MET A 1 -39.25 -19.52 -48.13
CA MET A 1 -38.16 -18.51 -48.18
C MET A 1 -37.77 -18.21 -46.74
N VAL A 2 -36.53 -18.50 -46.40
CA VAL A 2 -36.02 -18.83 -45.07
C VAL A 2 -35.67 -17.57 -44.27
N THR A 3 -36.29 -17.45 -43.08
CA THR A 3 -35.85 -16.80 -41.84
C THR A 3 -35.24 -15.39 -41.84
N THR A 4 -35.96 -14.47 -41.19
CA THR A 4 -35.54 -13.40 -40.26
C THR A 4 -34.04 -13.07 -40.14
N ALA A 5 -33.68 -11.83 -40.46
CA ALA A 5 -32.43 -11.20 -40.05
C ALA A 5 -32.74 -9.98 -39.15
N ILE A 6 -32.91 -10.23 -37.84
CA ILE A 6 -32.84 -9.17 -36.82
C ILE A 6 -31.35 -8.89 -36.65
N ILE A 7 -30.86 -7.81 -37.26
CA ILE A 7 -29.50 -7.35 -37.02
C ILE A 7 -29.53 -6.65 -35.67
N ALA A 8 -29.45 -7.44 -34.60
CA ALA A 8 -29.12 -6.93 -33.28
C ALA A 8 -27.68 -6.42 -33.35
N THR A 9 -27.51 -5.15 -33.68
CA THR A 9 -26.25 -4.44 -33.47
C THR A 9 -26.07 -4.35 -31.95
N SER A 10 -25.50 -5.41 -31.38
CA SER A 10 -24.98 -5.39 -30.03
C SER A 10 -23.94 -4.29 -29.97
N MET A 11 -24.31 -3.21 -29.27
CA MET A 11 -23.40 -2.17 -28.84
C MET A 11 -22.27 -2.87 -28.06
N THR A 12 -21.17 -3.18 -28.75
CA THR A 12 -19.96 -3.59 -28.07
C THR A 12 -19.50 -2.34 -27.33
N ALA A 13 -19.77 -2.30 -26.03
CA ALA A 13 -19.24 -1.27 -25.16
C ALA A 13 -17.72 -1.41 -25.21
N TYR A 14 -17.08 -0.66 -26.10
CA TYR A 14 -15.63 -0.53 -26.10
C TYR A 14 -15.28 0.11 -24.77
N THR A 15 -14.70 -0.68 -23.88
CA THR A 15 -14.02 -0.15 -22.70
C THR A 15 -12.79 0.58 -23.22
N ALA A 16 -12.95 1.87 -23.50
CA ALA A 16 -11.82 2.73 -23.83
C ALA A 16 -10.95 2.83 -22.57
N SER A 17 -9.95 1.97 -22.46
CA SER A 17 -8.90 2.12 -21.46
C SER A 17 -8.08 3.35 -21.84
N MET A 18 -8.49 4.50 -21.29
CA MET A 18 -7.81 5.79 -21.45
C MET A 18 -6.45 5.71 -20.75
N ARG A 19 -5.43 5.25 -21.48
CA ARG A 19 -4.04 5.29 -21.00
C ARG A 19 -3.54 6.71 -21.18
N LYS A 20 -3.29 7.42 -20.07
CA LYS A 20 -2.58 8.71 -20.10
C LYS A 20 -1.09 8.39 -20.15
N THR A 21 -0.41 8.83 -21.21
CA THR A 21 1.06 8.79 -21.23
C THR A 21 1.56 9.83 -20.24
N ILE A 22 2.36 9.38 -19.27
CA ILE A 22 3.03 10.26 -18.32
C ILE A 22 4.46 10.52 -18.80
N THR A 23 4.83 11.79 -18.95
CA THR A 23 6.24 12.20 -19.12
C THR A 23 6.83 12.39 -17.74
N VAL A 24 7.82 11.58 -17.39
CA VAL A 24 8.45 11.59 -16.07
C VAL A 24 9.90 12.03 -16.20
N ASP A 25 10.34 12.92 -15.32
CA ASP A 25 11.73 13.36 -15.23
C ASP A 25 12.45 12.60 -14.12
N TYR A 26 13.48 11.84 -14.49
CA TYR A 26 14.39 11.18 -13.55
C TYR A 26 15.58 12.12 -13.29
N LYS A 27 15.65 12.70 -12.09
CA LYS A 27 16.71 13.65 -11.68
C LYS A 27 17.57 13.13 -10.53
N ASP A 28 17.82 11.82 -10.47
CA ASP A 28 18.64 11.20 -9.41
C ASP A 28 18.25 11.67 -7.99
N ILE A 29 16.95 11.61 -7.70
CA ILE A 29 16.39 12.17 -6.47
C ILE A 29 16.84 11.31 -5.29
N LYS A 30 17.59 11.94 -4.37
CA LYS A 30 18.11 11.29 -3.17
C LYS A 30 17.13 11.48 -2.02
N ILE A 31 16.75 10.39 -1.35
CA ILE A 31 15.90 10.42 -0.16
C ILE A 31 16.78 10.23 1.08
N ASN A 32 16.72 11.21 1.99
CA ASN A 32 17.34 11.15 3.30
C ASN A 32 16.22 11.17 4.36
N VAL A 33 16.16 10.13 5.18
CA VAL A 33 15.22 10.04 6.31
C VAL A 33 16.08 9.98 7.58
N ASP A 34 15.91 10.95 8.48
CA ASP A 34 16.67 11.07 9.73
C ASP A 34 18.21 11.01 9.55
N GLY A 35 18.70 11.61 8.46
CA GLY A 35 20.12 11.61 8.11
C GLY A 35 20.65 10.30 7.50
N LYS A 36 19.83 9.25 7.44
CA LYS A 36 20.16 7.98 6.79
C LYS A 36 19.74 8.00 5.33
N ARG A 37 20.67 7.66 4.43
CA ARG A 37 20.36 7.48 3.01
C ARG A 37 19.64 6.14 2.84
N ILE A 38 18.47 6.18 2.22
CA ILE A 38 17.70 4.97 1.92
C ILE A 38 17.75 4.68 0.43
N GLU A 39 17.89 3.40 0.10
CA GLU A 39 17.69 2.90 -1.25
C GLU A 39 16.24 2.41 -1.32
N PRO A 40 15.36 3.09 -2.06
CA PRO A 40 13.96 2.74 -2.05
C PRO A 40 13.77 1.40 -2.76
N LYS A 41 13.25 0.40 -2.04
CA LYS A 41 12.91 -0.92 -2.56
C LYS A 41 11.39 -1.11 -2.52
N ASP A 42 10.85 -1.80 -3.51
CA ASP A 42 9.45 -2.23 -3.52
C ASP A 42 9.26 -3.51 -2.66
N GLY A 43 8.01 -3.93 -2.46
CA GLY A 43 7.65 -5.17 -1.77
C GLY A 43 8.17 -6.44 -2.47
N ASN A 44 8.59 -6.32 -3.73
CA ASN A 44 9.24 -7.39 -4.49
C ASN A 44 10.78 -7.31 -4.47
N GLY A 45 11.37 -6.41 -3.66
CA GLY A 45 12.82 -6.21 -3.57
C GLY A 45 13.44 -5.47 -4.76
N LYS A 46 12.63 -4.99 -5.72
CA LYS A 46 13.10 -4.19 -6.86
C LYS A 46 13.42 -2.77 -6.41
N SER A 47 14.54 -2.21 -6.86
CA SER A 47 14.85 -0.78 -6.66
C SER A 47 13.81 0.07 -7.37
N VAL A 48 13.21 1.01 -6.65
CA VAL A 48 12.23 1.97 -7.19
C VAL A 48 12.82 3.36 -7.05
N GLU A 49 13.02 4.00 -8.19
CA GLU A 49 13.57 5.35 -8.24
C GLU A 49 12.45 6.37 -8.19
N PRO A 50 12.56 7.42 -7.36
CA PRO A 50 11.63 8.54 -7.39
C PRO A 50 11.71 9.29 -8.71
N PHE A 51 10.58 9.82 -9.16
CA PHE A 51 10.49 10.57 -10.40
C PHE A 51 9.66 11.83 -10.20
N ILE A 52 9.86 12.83 -11.05
CA ILE A 52 9.04 14.04 -11.08
C ILE A 52 8.01 13.87 -12.18
N TYR A 53 6.74 14.11 -11.86
CA TYR A 53 5.64 14.16 -12.81
C TYR A 53 4.88 15.47 -12.61
N GLU A 54 4.70 16.25 -13.68
CA GLU A 54 4.04 17.57 -13.65
C GLU A 54 4.61 18.52 -12.55
N GLY A 55 5.92 18.48 -12.30
CA GLY A 55 6.58 19.30 -11.28
C GLY A 55 6.42 18.80 -9.84
N THR A 56 5.70 17.70 -9.63
CA THR A 56 5.54 17.04 -8.32
C THR A 56 6.45 15.81 -8.23
N THR A 57 7.19 15.69 -7.13
CA THR A 57 8.06 14.53 -6.87
C THR A 57 7.25 13.38 -6.28
N TYR A 58 7.25 12.24 -6.95
CA TYR A 58 6.59 11.01 -6.49
C TYR A 58 7.61 10.08 -5.86
N LEU A 59 7.28 9.63 -4.65
CA LEU A 59 8.16 8.82 -3.83
C LEU A 59 7.48 7.48 -3.50
N PRO A 60 8.21 6.36 -3.50
CA PRO A 60 7.69 5.08 -3.05
C PRO A 60 7.38 5.13 -1.55
N VAL A 61 6.09 5.21 -1.21
CA VAL A 61 5.59 5.36 0.16
C VAL A 61 6.09 4.27 1.11
N ARG A 62 6.22 3.02 0.62
CA ARG A 62 6.70 1.88 1.41
C ARG A 62 8.13 2.10 1.88
N ALA A 63 9.03 2.47 0.97
CA ALA A 63 10.43 2.71 1.31
C ALA A 63 10.60 3.86 2.32
N VAL A 64 9.85 4.95 2.14
CA VAL A 64 9.88 6.09 3.06
C VAL A 64 9.34 5.69 4.43
N SER A 65 8.26 4.91 4.48
CA SER A 65 7.64 4.48 5.74
C SER A 65 8.50 3.46 6.49
N GLU A 66 9.13 2.51 5.79
CA GLU A 66 10.10 1.57 6.38
C GLU A 66 11.28 2.32 7.00
N ALA A 67 11.76 3.36 6.33
CA ALA A 67 12.82 4.23 6.85
C ALA A 67 12.40 4.95 8.15
N LEU A 68 11.13 5.33 8.25
CA LEU A 68 10.52 5.94 9.43
C LEU A 68 10.09 4.91 10.49
N GLY A 69 10.33 3.61 10.26
CA GLY A 69 9.89 2.53 11.16
C GLY A 69 8.37 2.39 11.26
N LYS A 70 7.62 2.81 10.24
CA LYS A 70 6.15 2.73 10.17
C LYS A 70 5.72 1.57 9.27
N GLN A 71 4.63 0.91 9.66
CA GLN A 71 4.02 -0.14 8.85
C GLN A 71 3.05 0.47 7.85
N VAL A 72 3.13 0.03 6.59
CA VAL A 72 2.22 0.43 5.51
C VAL A 72 1.35 -0.74 5.13
N LEU A 73 0.03 -0.55 5.16
CA LEU A 73 -0.95 -1.49 4.63
C LEU A 73 -1.51 -0.94 3.32
N TRP A 74 -1.70 -1.83 2.35
CA TRP A 74 -2.28 -1.51 1.05
C TRP A 74 -3.58 -2.30 0.87
N ASP A 75 -4.68 -1.58 0.67
CA ASP A 75 -5.94 -2.18 0.23
C ASP A 75 -6.13 -1.92 -1.27
N GLY A 76 -5.90 -2.96 -2.07
CA GLY A 76 -6.09 -2.90 -3.53
C GLY A 76 -7.54 -2.80 -4.00
N LYS A 77 -8.54 -2.97 -3.12
CA LYS A 77 -9.95 -2.81 -3.48
C LYS A 77 -10.40 -1.36 -3.41
N THR A 78 -9.95 -0.64 -2.38
CA THR A 78 -10.30 0.76 -2.15
C THR A 78 -9.22 1.73 -2.62
N TYR A 79 -8.06 1.21 -3.04
CA TYR A 79 -6.85 1.99 -3.34
C TYR A 79 -6.41 2.84 -2.13
N THR A 80 -6.58 2.30 -0.92
CA THR A 80 -6.25 2.98 0.34
C THR A 80 -4.87 2.54 0.84
N ILE A 81 -4.09 3.53 1.29
CA ILE A 81 -2.78 3.32 1.94
C ILE A 81 -2.92 3.74 3.40
N ASP A 82 -2.82 2.79 4.32
CA ASP A 82 -2.82 3.06 5.76
C ASP A 82 -1.39 3.06 6.29
N ILE A 83 -0.98 4.17 6.93
CA ILE A 83 0.33 4.32 7.58
C ILE A 83 0.10 4.29 9.08
N LEU A 84 0.51 3.20 9.73
CA LEU A 84 0.32 3.02 11.17
C LEU A 84 1.46 3.71 11.92
N SER A 85 1.13 4.77 12.67
CA SER A 85 2.07 5.57 13.46
C SER A 85 2.41 4.93 14.80
N THR A 86 1.52 4.11 15.34
CA THR A 86 1.71 3.30 16.53
C THR A 86 2.18 1.91 16.14
N PRO A 87 3.08 1.26 16.89
CA PRO A 87 3.14 -0.20 16.87
C PRO A 87 1.71 -0.69 17.08
N ILE A 88 1.27 -1.65 16.27
CA ILE A 88 0.09 -2.44 16.61
C ILE A 88 0.32 -2.93 18.04
N GLU A 89 -0.37 -2.31 19.01
CA GLU A 89 -0.58 -2.95 20.31
C GLU A 89 -1.38 -4.21 19.98
N GLU A 90 -0.66 -5.32 19.82
CA GLU A 90 -1.23 -6.64 19.96
C GLU A 90 -1.87 -6.65 21.34
N LYS A 91 -3.20 -6.49 21.37
CA LYS A 91 -4.02 -6.56 22.58
C LYS A 91 -3.91 -7.97 23.11
N ASP A 92 -2.87 -8.20 23.90
CA ASP A 92 -2.45 -9.48 24.44
C ASP A 92 -3.40 -9.91 25.57
N GLU A 93 -4.58 -10.41 25.17
CA GLU A 93 -5.60 -10.96 26.05
C GLU A 93 -5.06 -12.14 26.90
N LYS A 94 -3.90 -12.71 26.55
CA LYS A 94 -3.29 -13.81 27.31
C LYS A 94 -2.62 -13.36 28.60
N LYS A 95 -2.28 -12.08 28.76
CA LYS A 95 -1.64 -11.58 30.01
C LYS A 95 -2.61 -11.41 31.17
N ILE A 96 -3.91 -11.27 30.91
CA ILE A 96 -4.95 -11.11 31.94
C ILE A 96 -5.28 -12.44 32.62
N LYS A 97 -5.15 -13.56 31.89
CA LYS A 97 -5.44 -14.90 32.41
C LYS A 97 -4.39 -15.42 33.40
N ILE A 98 -3.13 -15.00 33.29
CA ILE A 98 -2.07 -15.50 34.18
C ILE A 98 -2.15 -14.89 35.61
N TRP A 99 -2.69 -13.68 35.74
CA TRP A 99 -2.79 -12.98 37.03
C TRP A 99 -4.01 -13.40 37.87
N LEU A 100 -5.14 -13.78 37.25
CA LEU A 100 -6.30 -14.30 38.01
C LEU A 100 -6.05 -15.70 38.59
N PHE A 101 -5.25 -16.55 37.94
CA PHE A 101 -4.93 -17.89 38.44
C PHE A 101 -3.87 -17.88 39.55
N GLY A 102 -3.01 -16.86 39.63
CA GLY A 102 -1.98 -16.73 40.65
C GLY A 102 -2.46 -16.18 42.00
N LEU A 103 -3.52 -15.36 42.00
CA LEU A 103 -4.04 -14.70 43.22
C LEU A 103 -5.07 -15.54 44.00
N CYS A 104 -5.55 -16.66 43.45
CA CYS A 104 -6.57 -17.50 44.11
C CYS A 104 -5.99 -18.57 45.07
N ARG A 105 -4.67 -18.59 45.31
CA ARG A 105 -4.00 -19.61 46.15
C ARG A 105 -3.43 -19.06 47.47
N ILE A 106 -4.11 -18.07 48.09
CA ILE A 106 -3.73 -17.52 49.41
C ILE A 106 -4.92 -17.48 50.41
N LEU A 107 -6.10 -18.00 50.06
CA LEU A 107 -7.18 -18.24 51.04
C LEU A 107 -7.76 -19.65 50.91
N HIS A 108 -7.08 -20.63 51.51
CA HIS A 108 -7.67 -21.72 52.28
C HIS A 108 -6.61 -22.40 53.13
#